data_AF-A0A124FFH8-F1
#
_entry.id   AF-A0A124FFH8-F1
#
_cell.length_a   1.000
_cell.length_b   1.000
_cell.length_c   1.000
_cell.angle_alpha   90.00
_cell.angle_beta   90.00
_cell.angle_gamma   90.00
#
_symmetry.space_group_name_H-M   'P 1'
#
loop_
_entity.id
_entity.type
_entity.pdbx_description
1 polymer ?
#
loop_
_entity_poly.entity_id
_entity_poly.type
_entity_poly.pdbx_seq_one_letter_code
_entity_poly.pdbx_strand_id
1 'polypeptide(L)'
;MWHEKLRQGFLENDKIMIELGVGGECGEWLPSLALYDKEKDIWYYFDNNIPPGATEEEAVENAIKFLEKLIIGLEKPKIKSSPLKEAPEEVYKKVEVFLEELKNEGED
;
A
#
# COMPACT_ATOMS: atom_id res chain seq x y z
N MET A 1 5.11 -15.23 -3.08
CA MET A 1 3.76 -14.67 -3.31
C MET A 1 3.41 -13.64 -2.24
N TRP A 2 3.63 -12.36 -2.54
CA TRP A 2 3.34 -11.26 -1.61
C TRP A 2 1.83 -11.03 -1.38
N HIS A 3 0.97 -11.43 -2.33
CA HIS A 3 -0.48 -11.30 -2.21
C HIS A 3 -1.02 -11.90 -0.91
N GLU A 4 -0.59 -13.11 -0.55
CA GLU A 4 -1.03 -13.78 0.69
C GLU A 4 -0.53 -13.07 1.95
N LYS A 5 0.69 -12.52 1.92
CA LYS A 5 1.24 -11.73 3.02
C LYS A 5 0.41 -10.45 3.23
N LEU A 6 0.07 -9.74 2.15
CA LEU A 6 -0.75 -8.52 2.24
C LEU A 6 -2.17 -8.81 2.78
N ARG A 7 -2.76 -9.96 2.43
CA ARG A 7 -4.04 -10.40 3.03
C ARG A 7 -3.94 -10.62 4.55
N GLN A 8 -2.76 -10.94 5.07
CA GLN A 8 -2.53 -11.09 6.51
C GLN A 8 -2.37 -9.73 7.23
N GLY A 9 -2.33 -8.63 6.48
CA GLY A 9 -2.43 -7.26 7.01
C GLY A 9 -1.27 -6.35 6.62
N PHE A 10 -0.10 -6.88 6.27
CA PHE A 10 1.02 -6.01 5.89
C PHE A 10 2.07 -6.71 5.02
N LEU A 11 2.91 -5.89 4.38
CA LEU A 11 4.14 -6.26 3.72
C LEU A 11 5.28 -5.42 4.30
N GLU A 12 6.47 -5.98 4.44
CA GLU A 12 7.62 -5.24 4.98
C GLU A 12 8.95 -5.70 4.40
N ASN A 13 9.91 -4.77 4.37
CA ASN A 13 11.33 -5.04 4.18
C ASN A 13 12.12 -4.33 5.30
N ASP A 14 13.45 -4.24 5.19
CA ASP A 14 14.28 -3.60 6.21
C ASP A 14 14.04 -2.08 6.38
N LYS A 15 13.41 -1.42 5.39
CA LYS A 15 13.27 0.05 5.34
C LYS A 15 11.85 0.52 5.62
N ILE A 16 10.86 -0.16 5.09
CA ILE A 16 9.46 0.26 5.19
C ILE A 16 8.54 -0.92 5.47
N MET A 17 7.34 -0.59 5.93
CA MET A 17 6.20 -1.50 6.01
C MET A 17 5.00 -0.84 5.33
N ILE A 18 4.26 -1.60 4.53
CA ILE A 18 2.96 -1.20 3.98
C ILE A 18 1.89 -2.03 4.70
N GLU A 19 1.00 -1.36 5.43
CA GLU A 19 -0.12 -1.97 6.14
C GLU A 19 -1.42 -1.76 5.34
N LEU A 20 -2.22 -2.83 5.24
CA LEU A 20 -3.56 -2.82 4.68
C LEU A 20 -4.59 -2.66 5.80
N GLY A 21 -5.34 -1.57 5.76
CA GLY A 21 -6.52 -1.36 6.58
C GLY A 21 -7.80 -1.44 5.74
N VAL A 22 -8.84 -2.10 6.25
CA VAL A 22 -10.17 -2.07 5.66
C VAL A 22 -11.17 -1.55 6.68
N GLY A 23 -11.81 -0.41 6.36
CA GLY A 23 -12.86 0.19 7.17
C GLY A 23 -14.24 -0.11 6.59
N GLY A 24 -15.22 -0.45 7.41
CA GLY A 24 -16.62 -0.57 6.97
C GLY A 24 -17.36 0.76 7.14
N GLU A 25 -17.92 1.32 6.07
CA GLU A 25 -18.73 2.53 6.11
C GLU A 25 -19.98 2.39 5.24
N CYS A 26 -21.16 2.69 5.79
CA CYS A 26 -22.43 2.77 5.06
C CYS A 26 -22.79 1.57 4.15
N GLY A 27 -22.30 0.36 4.49
CA GLY A 27 -22.53 -0.86 3.69
C GLY A 27 -21.48 -1.13 2.61
N GLU A 28 -20.44 -0.32 2.54
CA GLU A 28 -19.26 -0.52 1.71
C GLU A 28 -18.03 -0.80 2.59
N TRP A 29 -17.03 -1.44 2.01
CA TRP A 29 -15.73 -1.70 2.63
C TRP A 29 -14.66 -0.87 1.92
N LEU A 30 -14.04 0.03 2.66
CA LEU A 30 -13.07 1.01 2.19
C LEU A 30 -11.65 0.50 2.47
N PRO A 31 -10.91 0.03 1.45
CA PRO A 31 -9.51 -0.31 1.62
C PRO A 31 -8.64 0.95 1.71
N SER A 32 -7.58 0.85 2.50
CA SER A 32 -6.58 1.90 2.69
C SER A 32 -5.21 1.27 2.88
N LEU A 33 -4.17 1.96 2.42
CA LEU A 33 -2.79 1.56 2.65
C LEU A 33 -2.07 2.63 3.47
N ALA A 34 -1.45 2.20 4.56
CA ALA A 34 -0.55 3.02 5.36
C ALA A 34 0.89 2.59 5.09
N LEU A 35 1.82 3.54 5.12
CA LEU A 35 3.24 3.30 4.96
C LEU A 35 3.97 3.75 6.22
N TYR A 36 4.74 2.86 6.82
CA TYR A 36 5.60 3.15 7.95
C TYR A 36 7.06 3.19 7.51
N ASP A 37 7.72 4.34 7.66
CA ASP A 37 9.16 4.52 7.45
C ASP A 37 9.90 4.14 8.74
N LYS A 38 10.54 2.96 8.73
CA LYS A 38 11.19 2.39 9.91
C LYS A 38 12.43 3.17 10.34
N GLU A 39 13.10 3.85 9.41
CA GLU A 39 14.30 4.63 9.72
C GLU A 39 13.97 5.93 10.43
N LYS A 40 12.81 6.52 10.12
CA LYS A 40 12.38 7.81 10.66
C LYS A 40 11.34 7.69 11.77
N ASP A 41 10.76 6.51 11.96
CA ASP A 41 9.62 6.29 12.87
C ASP A 41 8.45 7.24 12.50
N ILE A 42 8.07 7.25 11.22
CA ILE A 42 7.03 8.13 10.68
C ILE A 42 6.03 7.33 9.86
N TRP A 43 4.75 7.62 10.08
CA TRP A 43 3.64 7.13 9.28
C TRP A 43 3.26 8.09 8.16
N TYR A 44 3.03 7.49 7.01
CA TYR A 44 2.45 8.08 5.82
C TYR A 44 1.24 7.23 5.39
N TYR A 45 0.49 7.72 4.41
CA TYR A 45 -0.62 6.99 3.81
C TYR A 45 -0.65 7.22 2.30
N PHE A 46 -1.19 6.23 1.59
CA PHE A 46 -1.46 6.33 0.17
C PHE A 46 -2.77 7.11 -0.03
N ASP A 47 -2.67 8.29 -0.65
CA ASP A 47 -3.79 9.17 -1.03
C ASP A 47 -4.36 8.84 -2.42
N ASN A 48 -3.99 7.67 -2.97
CA ASN A 48 -4.60 7.16 -4.19
C ASN A 48 -6.04 6.73 -3.92
N ASN A 49 -6.88 6.81 -4.95
CA ASN A 49 -8.25 6.31 -4.87
C ASN A 49 -8.23 4.78 -5.07
N ILE A 50 -8.36 4.03 -3.98
CA ILE A 50 -8.55 2.58 -4.02
C ILE A 50 -10.06 2.30 -4.03
N PRO A 51 -10.62 1.59 -5.02
CA PRO A 51 -12.06 1.34 -5.10
C PRO A 51 -12.59 0.60 -3.87
N PRO A 52 -13.78 0.97 -3.35
CA PRO A 52 -14.44 0.22 -2.29
C PRO A 52 -14.88 -1.16 -2.78
N GLY A 53 -15.10 -2.08 -1.84
CA GLY A 53 -15.71 -3.39 -2.07
C GLY A 53 -17.11 -3.49 -1.46
N ALA A 54 -17.97 -4.34 -2.03
CA ALA A 54 -19.24 -4.73 -1.42
C ALA A 54 -19.03 -5.70 -0.23
N THR A 55 -17.89 -6.37 -0.19
CA THR A 55 -17.42 -7.20 0.94
C THR A 55 -16.02 -6.80 1.37
N GLU A 56 -15.63 -7.19 2.59
CA GLU A 56 -14.26 -7.00 3.09
C GLU A 56 -13.24 -7.68 2.16
N GLU A 57 -13.55 -8.89 1.69
CA GLU A 57 -12.72 -9.64 0.74
C GLU A 57 -12.54 -8.87 -0.58
N GLU A 58 -13.59 -8.28 -1.13
CA GLU A 58 -13.50 -7.47 -2.35
C GLU A 58 -12.67 -6.19 -2.12
N ALA A 59 -12.77 -5.56 -0.95
CA ALA A 59 -11.92 -4.41 -0.62
C ALA A 59 -10.43 -4.81 -0.54
N VAL A 60 -10.12 -5.96 0.06
CA VAL A 60 -8.76 -6.53 0.07
C VAL A 60 -8.27 -6.80 -1.36
N GLU A 61 -9.11 -7.41 -2.22
CA GLU A 61 -8.79 -7.61 -3.64
C GLU A 61 -8.47 -6.30 -4.36
N ASN A 62 -9.25 -5.26 -4.08
CA ASN A 62 -9.04 -3.95 -4.71
C ASN A 62 -7.73 -3.30 -4.26
N ALA A 63 -7.34 -3.46 -3.00
CA ALA A 63 -6.04 -3.01 -2.50
C ALA A 63 -4.88 -3.78 -3.14
N ILE A 64 -5.00 -5.10 -3.27
CA ILE A 64 -4.03 -5.95 -3.96
C ILE A 64 -3.86 -5.50 -5.41
N LYS A 65 -4.95 -5.35 -6.16
CA LYS A 65 -4.93 -4.88 -7.56
C LYS A 65 -4.35 -3.47 -7.69
N PHE A 66 -4.57 -2.62 -6.69
CA PHE A 66 -3.94 -1.31 -6.65
C PHE A 66 -2.41 -1.44 -6.51
N LEU A 67 -1.92 -2.28 -5.60
CA LEU A 67 -0.49 -2.52 -5.45
C LEU A 67 0.13 -3.17 -6.68
N GLU A 68 -0.57 -4.10 -7.35
CA GLU A 68 -0.14 -4.65 -8.65
C GLU A 68 0.07 -3.55 -9.69
N LYS A 69 -0.86 -2.60 -9.81
CA LYS A 69 -0.73 -1.46 -10.73
C LYS A 69 0.47 -0.58 -10.39
N LEU A 70 0.80 -0.41 -9.11
CA LEU A 70 2.02 0.30 -8.70
C LEU A 70 3.27 -0.46 -9.14
N ILE A 71 3.31 -1.78 -8.91
CA ILE A 71 4.45 -2.65 -9.28
C ILE A 71 4.75 -2.61 -10.78
N ILE A 72 3.73 -2.63 -11.63
CA ILE A 72 3.89 -2.58 -13.10
C ILE A 72 3.93 -1.16 -13.67
N GLY A 73 3.86 -0.14 -12.82
CA GLY A 73 3.94 1.28 -13.21
C GLY A 73 2.70 1.82 -13.95
N LEU A 74 1.56 1.13 -13.88
CA LEU A 74 0.29 1.65 -14.41
C LEU A 74 -0.30 2.76 -13.54
N GLU A 75 0.01 2.76 -12.25
CA GLU A 75 -0.41 3.76 -11.28
C GLU A 75 0.85 4.33 -10.60
N LYS A 76 0.81 5.61 -10.21
CA LYS A 76 1.89 6.22 -9.42
C LYS A 76 1.45 6.38 -7.97
N PRO A 77 2.31 6.09 -6.99
CA PRO A 77 1.96 6.29 -5.59
C PRO A 77 1.78 7.79 -5.33
N LYS A 78 0.78 8.14 -4.53
CA LYS A 78 0.56 9.48 -3.96
C LYS A 78 0.65 9.33 -2.46
N ILE A 79 1.74 9.79 -1.85
CA ILE A 79 2.05 9.49 -0.46
C ILE A 79 2.02 10.78 0.35
N LYS A 80 1.23 10.79 1.42
CA LYS A 80 1.07 11.95 2.30
C LYS A 80 1.34 11.59 3.75
N SER A 81 1.75 12.58 4.52
CA SER A 81 1.76 12.58 5.98
C SER A 81 0.64 13.45 6.51
N SER A 82 0.16 13.18 7.72
CA SER A 82 -0.85 14.02 8.35
C SER A 82 -0.32 15.43 8.64
N PRO A 83 -1.09 16.51 8.41
CA PRO A 83 -2.49 16.54 7.97
C PRO A 83 -2.62 16.90 6.48
N LEU A 84 -1.96 16.16 5.55
CA LEU A 84 -1.96 16.32 4.08
C LEU A 84 -0.68 16.94 3.48
N LYS A 85 0.49 16.71 4.11
CA LYS A 85 1.78 17.11 3.51
C LYS A 85 2.30 16.00 2.62
N GLU A 86 2.73 16.35 1.42
CA GLU A 86 3.42 15.43 0.51
C GLU A 86 4.63 14.78 1.20
N ALA A 87 4.79 13.48 1.01
CA ALA A 87 5.97 12.78 1.51
C ALA A 87 7.25 13.26 0.82
N PRO A 88 8.39 13.28 1.53
CA PRO A 88 9.66 13.66 0.91
C PRO A 88 10.08 12.63 -0.14
N GLU A 89 10.86 13.06 -1.14
CA GLU A 89 11.35 12.23 -2.26
C GLU A 89 12.01 10.91 -1.81
N GLU A 90 12.67 10.93 -0.65
CA GLU A 90 13.30 9.73 -0.09
C GLU A 90 12.29 8.60 0.19
N VAL A 91 11.06 8.93 0.61
CA VAL A 91 10.00 7.93 0.83
C VAL A 91 9.59 7.29 -0.49
N TYR A 92 9.48 8.09 -1.56
CA TYR A 92 9.18 7.58 -2.89
C TYR A 92 10.26 6.60 -3.37
N LYS A 93 11.54 6.93 -3.18
CA LYS A 93 12.65 6.01 -3.52
C LYS A 93 12.58 4.69 -2.74
N LYS A 94 12.24 4.74 -1.45
CA LYS A 94 12.04 3.52 -0.64
C LYS A 94 10.90 2.66 -1.19
N VAL A 95 9.80 3.29 -1.59
CA VAL A 95 8.66 2.59 -2.21
C VAL A 95 9.03 2.00 -3.55
N GLU A 96 9.75 2.72 -4.41
CA GLU A 96 10.21 2.18 -5.69
C GLU A 96 11.04 0.89 -5.50
N VAL A 97 12.04 0.92 -4.62
CA VAL A 97 12.85 -0.26 -4.29
C VAL A 97 11.98 -1.39 -3.74
N PHE A 98 11.04 -1.09 -2.84
CA PHE A 98 10.13 -2.08 -2.29
C PHE A 98 9.25 -2.73 -3.35
N LEU A 99 8.70 -1.95 -4.29
CA LEU A 99 7.87 -2.48 -5.38
C LEU A 99 8.70 -3.35 -6.33
N GLU A 100 9.97 -3.01 -6.58
CA GLU A 100 10.90 -3.86 -7.34
C GLU A 100 11.18 -5.20 -6.63
N GLU A 101 11.36 -5.18 -5.31
CA GLU A 101 11.51 -6.41 -4.50
C GLU A 101 10.27 -7.31 -4.61
N LEU A 102 9.06 -6.73 -4.47
CA LEU A 102 7.80 -7.48 -4.62
C LEU A 102 7.61 -8.07 -6.01
N LYS A 103 8.07 -7.35 -7.05
CA LYS A 103 8.03 -7.84 -8.43
C LYS A 103 8.86 -9.13 -8.57
N ASN A 104 10.08 -9.11 -8.04
CA ASN A 104 10.98 -10.26 -8.10
C ASN A 104 10.44 -11.45 -7.28
N GLU A 105 9.80 -11.22 -6.12
CA GLU A 105 9.15 -12.27 -5.31
C GLU A 105 7.96 -12.96 -6.02
N GLY A 106 7.44 -12.38 -7.10
CA GLY A 106 6.34 -12.94 -7.89
C GLY A 106 6.78 -13.72 -9.12
N GLU A 107 8.05 -13.64 -9.51
CA GLU A 107 8.61 -14.32 -10.69
C GLU A 107 9.31 -15.66 -10.34
N ASP A 108 9.47 -15.98 -9.05
CA ASP A 108 9.94 -17.28 -8.51
C ASP A 108 8.79 -18.26 -8.19
#